data_AF-A0A2T5DW17-F1
#
_entry.id   AF-A0A2T5DW17-F1
#
_cell.length_a   1.000
_cell.length_b   1.000
_cell.length_c   1.000
_cell.angle_alpha   90.00
_cell.angle_beta   90.00
_cell.angle_gamma   90.00
#
_symmetry.space_group_name_H-M   'P 1'
#
loop_
_entity.id
_entity.type
_entity.pdbx_description
1 polymer ?
#
loop_
_entity_poly.entity_id
_entity_poly.type
_entity_poly.pdbx_seq_one_letter_code
_entity_poly.pdbx_strand_id
1 'polypeptide(L)'
;MLSYYERNVDYLELTLGTIPTSEAVAFDFGAHIVPHLIKGATENKAVYSFNDGDASIHLAKVTLSEEKRFVTLLFHYADKSISDPAFKSLDTGEVRTEKKSKEKNEGIAVSAHLVIDLDNALGQKNSCYFALLELVPHLSKSLLSRALNYFFNKALTGAKYNNPKTQKKVRPSFNFDSLTCTDLADGLKERRLTALTFVSKILEDDMDENELTPTEQRVSFAVGDNVRGEMAYNLLHRASKKAKKQGYTTLKVNYEDVYSGNRTGTFDRLDEESLDRAVGVFAKRGKLYCEAQLNQCQKSIHIELSNKMVALLVKERGQKDVVSDTTETVQTSHLLTDQA
;
A
#
# COMPACT_ATOMS: atom_id res chain seq x y z
N MET A 1 -12.33 -3.46 10.48
CA MET A 1 -13.25 -2.31 10.31
C MET A 1 -12.42 -1.04 10.26
N LEU A 2 -12.87 -0.03 9.50
CA LEU A 2 -12.25 1.29 9.51
C LEU A 2 -12.77 2.05 10.73
N SER A 3 -11.89 2.81 11.39
CA SER A 3 -12.28 3.66 12.52
C SER A 3 -12.74 5.03 12.03
N TYR A 4 -13.23 5.89 12.91
CA TYR A 4 -13.60 7.26 12.52
C TYR A 4 -12.44 8.25 12.59
N TYR A 5 -11.42 7.98 13.40
CA TYR A 5 -10.37 8.95 13.72
C TYR A 5 -8.96 8.38 13.59
N GLU A 6 -8.82 7.15 13.10
CA GLU A 6 -7.52 6.51 12.89
C GLU A 6 -7.48 5.78 11.55
N ARG A 7 -6.30 5.78 10.93
CA ARG A 7 -5.99 4.99 9.74
C ARG A 7 -4.64 4.36 9.86
N ASN A 8 -4.57 3.11 9.43
CA ASN A 8 -3.29 2.45 9.21
C ASN A 8 -2.83 2.75 7.78
N VAL A 9 -1.52 2.88 7.59
CA VAL A 9 -0.90 3.14 6.29
C VAL A 9 0.25 2.17 6.04
N ASP A 10 0.37 1.71 4.79
CA ASP A 10 1.52 0.95 4.29
C ASP A 10 2.54 1.91 3.67
N TYR A 11 3.81 1.76 4.03
CA TYR A 11 4.93 2.39 3.34
C TYR A 11 5.26 1.56 2.10
N LEU A 12 5.35 2.23 0.95
CA LEU A 12 5.49 1.60 -0.35
C LEU A 12 6.60 2.25 -1.17
N GLU A 13 7.13 1.46 -2.09
CA GLU A 13 7.88 1.92 -3.25
C GLU A 13 7.02 1.72 -4.50
N LEU A 14 6.76 2.80 -5.23
CA LEU A 14 6.16 2.77 -6.55
C LEU A 14 7.26 2.74 -7.60
N THR A 15 7.40 1.62 -8.30
CA THR A 15 8.32 1.49 -9.43
C THR A 15 7.57 1.67 -10.75
N LEU A 16 8.10 2.53 -11.61
CA LEU A 16 7.69 2.64 -13.00
C LEU A 16 8.60 1.81 -13.91
N GLY A 17 7.99 0.89 -14.66
CA GLY A 17 8.64 0.18 -15.74
C GLY A 17 8.15 0.66 -17.11
N THR A 18 8.63 -0.02 -18.15
CA THR A 18 8.22 0.21 -19.54
C THR A 18 7.65 -1.06 -20.15
N ILE A 19 6.60 -0.91 -20.95
CA ILE A 19 6.05 -1.96 -21.80
C ILE A 19 6.16 -1.52 -23.28
N PRO A 20 6.76 -2.35 -24.17
CA PRO A 20 7.41 -3.63 -23.85
C PRO A 20 8.74 -3.43 -23.11
N THR A 21 9.09 -4.37 -22.22
CA THR A 21 10.26 -4.29 -21.34
C THR A 21 11.59 -4.13 -22.10
N SER A 22 11.66 -4.66 -23.33
CA SER A 22 12.84 -4.59 -24.20
C SER A 22 13.24 -3.17 -24.61
N GLU A 23 12.34 -2.19 -24.48
CA GLU A 23 12.60 -0.80 -24.92
C GLU A 23 13.27 0.06 -23.84
N ALA A 24 13.20 -0.35 -22.57
CA ALA A 24 13.89 0.24 -21.42
C ALA A 24 13.84 1.79 -21.35
N VAL A 25 12.64 2.37 -21.53
CA VAL A 25 12.42 3.82 -21.39
C VAL A 25 12.25 4.17 -19.89
N ALA A 26 12.78 5.32 -19.47
CA ALA A 26 12.54 5.87 -18.14
C ALA A 26 11.33 6.80 -18.18
N PHE A 27 10.40 6.63 -17.24
CA PHE A 27 9.24 7.50 -17.08
C PHE A 27 9.38 8.30 -15.80
N ASP A 28 9.27 9.62 -15.91
CA ASP A 28 9.05 10.50 -14.76
C ASP A 28 7.55 10.52 -14.36
N PHE A 29 7.24 10.21 -13.10
CA PHE A 29 5.87 10.18 -12.60
C PHE A 29 5.21 11.56 -12.65
N GLY A 30 5.90 12.61 -12.20
CA GLY A 30 5.35 13.96 -12.17
C GLY A 30 5.03 14.51 -13.56
N ALA A 31 5.98 14.45 -14.48
CA ALA A 31 5.87 15.03 -15.81
C ALA A 31 5.07 14.16 -16.79
N HIS A 32 5.29 12.84 -16.79
CA HIS A 32 4.65 11.98 -17.77
C HIS A 32 3.33 11.40 -17.28
N ILE A 33 3.14 11.15 -15.98
CA ILE A 33 2.00 10.37 -15.47
C ILE A 33 0.91 11.25 -14.88
N VAL A 34 1.26 12.16 -13.96
CA VAL A 34 0.30 12.98 -13.20
C VAL A 34 -0.66 13.76 -14.09
N PRO A 35 -0.26 14.41 -15.21
CA PRO A 35 -1.19 15.16 -16.06
C PRO A 35 -2.32 14.28 -16.62
N HIS A 36 -2.00 13.04 -17.02
CA HIS A 36 -3.00 12.11 -17.52
C HIS A 36 -3.92 11.58 -16.41
N LEU A 37 -3.39 11.39 -15.20
CA LEU A 37 -4.20 11.02 -14.04
C LEU A 37 -5.19 12.14 -13.65
N ILE A 38 -4.74 13.40 -13.61
CA ILE A 38 -5.61 14.56 -13.34
C ILE A 38 -6.71 14.65 -14.39
N LYS A 39 -6.35 14.56 -15.67
CA LYS A 39 -7.31 14.58 -16.77
C LYS A 39 -8.29 13.42 -16.68
N GLY A 40 -7.79 12.21 -16.45
CA GLY A 40 -8.59 10.99 -16.33
C GLY A 40 -9.59 11.02 -15.17
N ALA A 41 -9.19 11.56 -14.02
CA ALA A 41 -10.07 11.74 -12.87
C ALA A 41 -11.13 12.82 -13.15
N THR A 42 -10.72 13.98 -13.69
CA THR A 42 -11.63 15.10 -13.98
C THR A 42 -12.68 14.74 -15.03
N GLU A 43 -12.31 13.94 -16.03
CA GLU A 43 -13.22 13.45 -17.08
C GLU A 43 -13.98 12.18 -16.67
N ASN A 44 -13.80 11.66 -15.45
CA ASN A 44 -14.36 10.38 -14.98
C ASN A 44 -14.04 9.17 -15.89
N LYS A 45 -12.89 9.19 -16.57
CA LYS A 45 -12.44 8.13 -17.48
C LYS A 45 -11.50 7.13 -16.83
N ALA A 46 -10.86 7.49 -15.72
CA ALA A 46 -9.95 6.61 -14.99
C ALA A 46 -10.73 5.58 -14.16
N VAL A 47 -11.38 4.64 -14.87
CA VAL A 47 -12.23 3.58 -14.31
C VAL A 47 -11.73 2.22 -14.77
N TYR A 48 -11.52 1.32 -13.81
CA TYR A 48 -11.11 -0.05 -14.03
C TYR A 48 -12.18 -0.98 -13.48
N SER A 49 -12.99 -1.57 -14.36
CA SER A 49 -14.01 -2.55 -14.01
C SER A 49 -13.47 -3.98 -14.16
N PHE A 50 -13.85 -4.86 -13.24
CA PHE A 50 -13.48 -6.27 -13.21
C PHE A 50 -14.61 -7.11 -12.60
N ASN A 51 -14.43 -8.44 -12.54
CA ASN A 51 -15.48 -9.39 -12.17
C ASN A 51 -16.77 -9.15 -12.97
N ASP A 52 -16.64 -9.17 -14.31
CA ASP A 52 -17.74 -8.95 -15.25
C ASP A 52 -18.51 -7.62 -15.06
N GLY A 53 -17.87 -6.63 -14.42
CA GLY A 53 -18.44 -5.31 -14.18
C GLY A 53 -19.19 -5.18 -12.85
N ASP A 54 -19.10 -6.17 -11.97
CA ASP A 54 -19.66 -6.11 -10.62
C ASP A 54 -18.80 -5.32 -9.64
N ALA A 55 -17.49 -5.25 -9.91
CA ALA A 55 -16.55 -4.47 -9.12
C ALA A 55 -15.80 -3.44 -9.99
N SER A 56 -15.47 -2.30 -9.40
CA SER A 56 -14.69 -1.28 -10.09
C SER A 56 -13.77 -0.51 -9.15
N ILE A 57 -12.73 0.07 -9.75
CA ILE A 57 -11.88 1.09 -9.13
C ILE A 57 -11.91 2.35 -9.98
N HIS A 58 -12.21 3.45 -9.33
CA HIS A 58 -12.24 4.78 -9.92
C HIS A 58 -11.14 5.61 -9.27
N LEU A 59 -10.32 6.28 -10.09
CA LEU A 59 -9.51 7.38 -9.59
C LEU A 59 -10.40 8.62 -9.50
N ALA A 60 -10.90 8.90 -8.31
CA ALA A 60 -11.91 9.93 -8.08
C ALA A 60 -11.31 11.35 -8.05
N LYS A 61 -10.11 11.50 -7.48
CA LYS A 61 -9.45 12.79 -7.38
C LYS A 61 -7.93 12.65 -7.41
N VAL A 62 -7.28 13.66 -7.98
CA VAL A 62 -5.84 13.86 -7.96
C VAL A 62 -5.57 15.29 -7.51
N THR A 63 -4.69 15.45 -6.54
CA THR A 63 -4.16 16.76 -6.13
C THR A 63 -2.65 16.72 -6.19
N LEU A 64 -2.07 17.68 -6.90
CA LEU A 64 -0.63 17.91 -6.96
C LEU A 64 -0.30 19.11 -6.07
N SER A 65 0.64 18.95 -5.14
CA SER A 65 1.27 20.07 -4.46
C SER A 65 2.61 20.34 -5.14
N GLU A 66 2.66 21.36 -5.99
CA GLU A 66 3.88 21.70 -6.75
C GLU A 66 5.03 22.10 -5.82
N GLU A 67 4.74 22.93 -4.82
CA GLU A 67 5.71 23.39 -3.84
C GLU A 67 6.29 22.26 -3.00
N LYS A 68 5.43 21.36 -2.51
CA LYS A 68 5.85 20.25 -1.66
C LYS A 68 6.34 19.05 -2.46
N ARG A 69 6.17 19.04 -3.79
CA ARG A 69 6.55 17.92 -4.67
C ARG A 69 5.86 16.60 -4.30
N PHE A 70 4.60 16.64 -3.86
CA PHE A 70 3.79 15.44 -3.58
C PHE A 70 2.55 15.37 -4.47
N VAL A 71 2.14 14.16 -4.81
CA VAL A 71 0.80 13.89 -5.36
C VAL A 71 -0.03 13.10 -4.36
N THR A 72 -1.31 13.45 -4.26
CA THR A 72 -2.31 12.63 -3.57
C THR A 72 -3.35 12.13 -4.56
N LEU A 73 -3.54 10.81 -4.58
CA LEU A 73 -4.56 10.11 -5.36
C LEU A 73 -5.65 9.60 -4.40
N LEU A 74 -6.92 9.81 -4.76
CA LEU A 74 -8.06 9.21 -4.08
C LEU A 74 -8.68 8.14 -4.97
N PHE A 75 -8.62 6.88 -4.52
CA PHE A 75 -9.27 5.77 -5.19
C PHE A 75 -10.59 5.44 -4.52
N HIS A 76 -11.64 5.21 -5.31
CA HIS A 76 -12.88 4.59 -4.86
C HIS A 76 -12.93 3.17 -5.39
N TYR A 77 -13.19 2.20 -4.52
CA TYR A 77 -13.62 0.87 -4.90
C TYR A 77 -15.11 0.74 -4.65
N ALA A 78 -15.81 0.04 -5.52
CA ALA A 78 -17.20 -0.35 -5.33
C ALA A 78 -17.42 -1.79 -5.80
N ASP A 79 -18.29 -2.52 -5.10
CA ASP A 79 -18.63 -3.90 -5.46
C ASP A 79 -20.11 -4.21 -5.19
N LYS A 80 -20.81 -4.67 -6.21
CA LYS A 80 -22.23 -5.01 -6.16
C LYS A 80 -22.49 -6.38 -5.56
N SER A 81 -21.49 -7.27 -5.54
CA SER A 81 -21.61 -8.62 -5.01
C SER A 81 -21.58 -8.65 -3.47
N ILE A 82 -20.99 -7.65 -2.83
CA ILE A 82 -20.97 -7.51 -1.36
C ILE A 82 -22.38 -7.28 -0.84
N SER A 83 -22.82 -8.02 0.17
CA SER A 83 -24.16 -7.91 0.76
C SER A 83 -24.50 -6.48 1.22
N ASP A 84 -25.79 -6.14 1.16
CA ASP A 84 -26.31 -4.86 1.68
C ASP A 84 -25.92 -4.69 3.17
N PRO A 85 -25.39 -3.53 3.58
CA PRO A 85 -24.99 -3.29 4.95
C PRO A 85 -26.21 -3.25 5.86
N ALA A 86 -26.09 -3.90 7.01
CA ALA A 86 -27.07 -3.87 8.07
C ALA A 86 -26.52 -3.12 9.28
N PHE A 87 -27.38 -2.36 9.93
CA PHE A 87 -27.09 -1.62 11.16
C PHE A 87 -28.01 -2.13 12.24
N LYS A 88 -27.45 -2.49 13.39
CA LYS A 88 -28.20 -2.93 14.57
C LYS A 88 -28.16 -1.83 15.62
N SER A 89 -29.32 -1.41 16.10
CA SER A 89 -29.45 -0.52 17.26
C SER A 89 -28.83 -1.21 18.47
N LEU A 90 -27.94 -0.50 19.18
CA LEU A 90 -27.31 -1.03 20.39
C LEU A 90 -28.29 -1.08 21.57
N ASP A 91 -29.26 -0.15 21.61
CA ASP A 91 -30.23 -0.04 22.69
C ASP A 91 -31.42 -0.99 22.50
N THR A 92 -31.97 -1.07 21.28
CA THR A 92 -33.22 -1.82 21.00
C THR A 92 -32.97 -3.19 20.38
N GLY A 93 -31.79 -3.41 19.81
CA GLY A 93 -31.46 -4.64 19.07
C GLY A 93 -32.10 -4.74 17.68
N GLU A 94 -32.90 -3.75 17.27
CA GLU A 94 -33.54 -3.70 15.95
C GLU A 94 -32.50 -3.58 14.84
N VAL A 95 -32.73 -4.29 13.73
CA VAL A 95 -31.84 -4.31 12.57
C VAL A 95 -32.51 -3.57 11.40
N ARG A 96 -31.81 -2.57 10.85
CA ARG A 96 -32.15 -1.96 9.57
C ARG A 96 -31.12 -2.34 8.51
N THR A 97 -31.54 -2.48 7.26
CA THR A 97 -30.66 -2.77 6.13
C THR A 97 -30.77 -1.64 5.11
N GLU A 98 -29.64 -1.10 4.66
CA GLU A 98 -29.60 -0.13 3.57
C GLU A 98 -29.38 -0.86 2.24
N LYS A 99 -30.35 -0.77 1.32
CA LYS A 99 -30.33 -1.50 0.05
C LYS A 99 -29.61 -0.70 -1.02
N LYS A 100 -28.69 -1.34 -1.75
CA LYS A 100 -28.10 -0.77 -2.98
C LYS A 100 -29.18 -0.56 -4.05
N SER A 101 -29.14 0.56 -4.76
CA SER A 101 -29.97 0.78 -5.94
C SER A 101 -29.44 -0.01 -7.14
N LYS A 102 -30.24 -0.96 -7.63
CA LYS A 102 -29.94 -1.69 -8.87
C LYS A 102 -29.97 -0.79 -10.10
N GLU A 103 -30.91 0.15 -10.15
CA GLU A 103 -31.09 1.08 -11.29
C GLU A 103 -29.90 2.05 -11.43
N LYS A 104 -29.33 2.48 -10.30
CA LYS A 104 -28.13 3.33 -10.27
C LYS A 104 -26.82 2.55 -10.29
N ASN A 105 -26.91 1.22 -10.43
CA ASN A 105 -25.74 0.34 -10.50
C ASN A 105 -24.81 0.48 -9.27
N GLU A 106 -25.39 0.60 -8.07
CA GLU A 106 -24.66 0.88 -6.84
C GLU A 106 -24.01 -0.39 -6.24
N GLY A 107 -22.80 -0.22 -5.72
CA GLY A 107 -22.06 -1.23 -4.96
C GLY A 107 -21.65 -0.70 -3.59
N ILE A 108 -21.23 -1.59 -2.70
CA ILE A 108 -20.65 -1.19 -1.41
C ILE A 108 -19.29 -0.57 -1.67
N ALA A 109 -19.13 0.67 -1.22
CA ALA A 109 -17.98 1.47 -1.56
C ALA A 109 -17.03 1.70 -0.37
N VAL A 110 -15.74 1.77 -0.68
CA VAL A 110 -14.69 2.25 0.21
C VAL A 110 -13.73 3.13 -0.58
N SER A 111 -13.01 4.01 0.10
CA SER A 111 -11.99 4.84 -0.53
C SER A 111 -10.64 4.70 0.16
N ALA A 112 -9.55 4.84 -0.58
CA ALA A 112 -8.19 4.89 -0.03
C ALA A 112 -7.42 6.07 -0.62
N HIS A 113 -6.64 6.74 0.25
CA HIS A 113 -5.65 7.73 -0.17
C HIS A 113 -4.31 7.06 -0.47
N LEU A 114 -3.68 7.49 -1.56
CA LEU A 114 -2.30 7.19 -1.89
C LEU A 114 -1.55 8.52 -2.03
N VAL A 115 -0.55 8.75 -1.18
CA VAL A 115 0.34 9.91 -1.28
C VAL A 115 1.67 9.44 -1.84
N ILE A 116 2.17 10.10 -2.87
CA ILE A 116 3.42 9.76 -3.57
C ILE A 116 4.34 10.97 -3.49
N ASP A 117 5.56 10.73 -3.06
CA ASP A 117 6.65 11.69 -3.15
C ASP A 117 7.21 11.72 -4.56
N LEU A 118 7.26 12.90 -5.18
CA LEU A 118 7.79 13.08 -6.54
C LEU A 118 9.28 13.41 -6.55
N ASP A 119 9.89 13.67 -5.40
CA ASP A 119 11.32 13.77 -5.30
C ASP A 119 11.87 12.39 -4.98
N ASN A 120 12.49 11.76 -5.98
CA ASN A 120 13.16 10.47 -5.81
C ASN A 120 14.05 10.52 -4.56
N ALA A 121 13.93 9.51 -3.69
CA ALA A 121 14.76 9.48 -2.49
C ALA A 121 16.24 9.39 -2.87
N LEU A 122 17.10 10.05 -2.08
CA LEU A 122 18.55 10.03 -2.22
C LEU A 122 19.04 8.58 -2.38
N GLY A 123 19.49 8.21 -3.58
CA GLY A 123 20.06 6.89 -3.88
C GLY A 123 19.15 5.87 -4.55
N GLN A 124 17.88 6.19 -4.86
CA GLN A 124 17.00 5.27 -5.59
C GLN A 124 17.32 5.20 -7.10
N LYS A 125 17.05 4.04 -7.71
CA LYS A 125 17.10 3.86 -9.18
C LYS A 125 16.09 4.82 -9.84
N ASN A 126 16.42 5.30 -11.04
CA ASN A 126 15.51 6.12 -11.85
C ASN A 126 14.11 5.47 -11.93
N SER A 127 13.06 6.26 -11.69
CA SER A 127 11.64 5.85 -11.76
C SER A 127 11.11 5.01 -10.56
N CYS A 128 11.72 5.14 -9.39
CA CYS A 128 11.18 4.64 -8.12
C CYS A 128 10.77 5.82 -7.21
N TYR A 129 9.60 5.72 -6.58
CA TYR A 129 9.00 6.79 -5.77
C TYR A 129 8.51 6.25 -4.44
N PHE A 130 8.79 6.94 -3.33
CA PHE A 130 8.19 6.59 -2.04
C PHE A 130 6.72 6.98 -2.00
N ALA A 131 5.92 6.13 -1.37
CA ALA A 131 4.51 6.37 -1.22
C ALA A 131 3.96 5.83 0.10
N LEU A 132 2.84 6.40 0.54
CA LEU A 132 2.01 5.88 1.61
C LEU A 132 0.62 5.56 1.08
N LEU A 133 0.14 4.35 1.38
CA LEU A 133 -1.19 3.89 1.02
C LEU A 133 -2.02 3.64 2.27
N GLU A 134 -3.24 4.17 2.31
CA GLU A 134 -4.22 3.83 3.34
C GLU A 134 -4.59 2.33 3.29
N LEU A 135 -4.48 1.65 4.44
CA LEU A 135 -4.84 0.25 4.58
C LEU A 135 -6.37 0.11 4.69
N VAL A 136 -7.00 -0.05 3.52
CA VAL A 136 -8.45 -0.17 3.38
C VAL A 136 -8.82 -1.56 2.89
N PRO A 137 -9.85 -2.22 3.46
CA PRO A 137 -10.33 -3.51 2.96
C PRO A 137 -10.60 -3.48 1.45
N HIS A 138 -10.30 -4.57 0.75
CA HIS A 138 -10.51 -4.74 -0.70
C HIS A 138 -9.65 -3.85 -1.61
N LEU A 139 -8.98 -2.81 -1.11
CA LEU A 139 -8.04 -1.97 -1.87
C LEU A 139 -6.60 -2.38 -1.60
N SER A 140 -6.16 -3.47 -2.24
CA SER A 140 -4.77 -3.93 -2.13
C SER A 140 -3.84 -3.19 -3.09
N LYS A 141 -2.56 -3.11 -2.73
CA LYS A 141 -1.49 -2.62 -3.61
C LYS A 141 -1.45 -3.29 -4.99
N SER A 142 -1.68 -4.61 -5.05
CA SER A 142 -1.70 -5.37 -6.31
C SER A 142 -2.88 -4.98 -7.19
N LEU A 143 -4.04 -4.72 -6.58
CA LEU A 143 -5.23 -4.27 -7.28
C LEU A 143 -5.06 -2.82 -7.79
N LEU A 144 -4.44 -1.94 -7.01
CA LEU A 144 -4.08 -0.59 -7.45
C LEU A 144 -3.05 -0.60 -8.59
N SER A 145 -2.02 -1.45 -8.53
CA SER A 145 -1.09 -1.66 -9.66
C SER A 145 -1.85 -2.04 -10.92
N ARG A 146 -2.79 -3.01 -10.83
CA ARG A 146 -3.62 -3.41 -11.98
C ARG A 146 -4.47 -2.26 -12.51
N ALA A 147 -5.08 -1.47 -11.64
CA ALA A 147 -5.90 -0.32 -12.02
C ALA A 147 -5.06 0.74 -12.77
N LEU A 148 -3.91 1.15 -12.23
CA LEU A 148 -3.02 2.11 -12.89
C LEU A 148 -2.51 1.60 -14.25
N ASN A 149 -2.10 0.33 -14.32
CA ASN A 149 -1.70 -0.29 -15.58
C ASN A 149 -2.87 -0.31 -16.59
N TYR A 150 -4.10 -0.57 -16.15
CA TYR A 150 -5.28 -0.52 -17.01
C TYR A 150 -5.56 0.90 -17.50
N PHE A 151 -5.46 1.91 -16.64
CA PHE A 151 -5.67 3.30 -17.02
C PHE A 151 -4.76 3.70 -18.18
N PHE A 152 -3.46 3.42 -18.10
CA PHE A 152 -2.52 3.77 -19.16
C PHE A 152 -2.52 2.82 -20.36
N ASN A 153 -3.10 1.63 -20.24
CA ASN A 153 -3.24 0.70 -21.36
C ASN A 153 -4.52 0.94 -22.17
N LYS A 154 -5.62 1.28 -21.51
CA LYS A 154 -6.96 1.31 -22.12
C LYS A 154 -7.76 2.58 -21.84
N ALA A 155 -7.79 3.06 -20.61
CA ALA A 155 -8.76 4.11 -20.22
C ALA A 155 -8.30 5.52 -20.64
N LEU A 156 -7.00 5.79 -20.55
CA LEU A 156 -6.36 7.07 -20.82
C LEU A 156 -5.65 7.04 -22.19
N THR A 157 -6.41 6.72 -23.23
CA THR A 157 -5.95 6.44 -24.61
C THR A 157 -5.10 7.54 -25.29
N GLY A 158 -5.04 8.74 -24.71
CA GLY A 158 -4.20 9.85 -25.16
C GLY A 158 -2.73 9.77 -24.73
N ALA A 159 -2.38 8.93 -23.76
CA ALA A 159 -1.01 8.76 -23.26
C ALA A 159 -0.22 7.78 -24.13
N LYS A 160 0.03 8.13 -25.40
CA LYS A 160 0.87 7.32 -26.29
C LYS A 160 2.28 7.90 -26.29
N TYR A 161 3.23 7.12 -25.76
CA TYR A 161 4.64 7.49 -25.75
C TYR A 161 5.36 6.69 -26.84
N ASN A 162 6.39 7.29 -27.44
CA ASN A 162 7.30 6.60 -28.33
C ASN A 162 8.69 6.57 -27.68
N ASN A 163 9.40 5.46 -27.85
CA ASN A 163 10.81 5.41 -27.49
C ASN A 163 11.58 6.40 -28.37
N PRO A 164 12.32 7.37 -27.80
CA PRO A 164 13.04 8.36 -28.60
C PRO A 164 14.10 7.74 -29.52
N LYS A 165 14.64 6.57 -29.18
CA LYS A 165 15.68 5.88 -29.96
C LYS A 165 15.10 5.01 -31.08
N THR A 166 14.10 4.19 -30.76
CA THR A 166 13.57 3.18 -31.70
C THR A 166 12.28 3.62 -32.40
N GLN A 167 11.67 4.73 -31.96
CA GLN A 167 10.37 5.24 -32.40
C GLN A 167 9.19 4.27 -32.19
N LYS A 168 9.42 3.14 -31.50
CA LYS A 168 8.36 2.19 -31.15
C LYS A 168 7.47 2.74 -30.05
N LYS A 169 6.19 2.36 -30.11
CA LYS A 169 5.21 2.72 -29.07
C LYS A 169 5.58 2.03 -27.75
N VAL A 170 5.57 2.82 -26.69
CA VAL A 170 5.84 2.38 -25.32
C VAL A 170 4.78 2.95 -24.39
N ARG A 171 4.64 2.32 -23.22
CA ARG A 171 3.78 2.81 -22.14
C ARG A 171 4.37 2.48 -20.78
N PRO A 172 4.04 3.25 -19.73
CA PRO A 172 4.47 2.95 -18.38
C PRO A 172 3.82 1.65 -17.87
N SER A 173 4.54 0.95 -17.00
CA SER A 173 3.98 -0.05 -16.11
C SER A 173 4.17 0.36 -14.66
N PHE A 174 3.24 -0.04 -13.79
CA PHE A 174 3.22 0.36 -12.38
C PHE A 174 3.35 -0.88 -11.50
N ASN A 175 4.26 -0.84 -10.53
CA ASN A 175 4.35 -1.84 -9.47
C ASN A 175 4.49 -1.18 -8.10
N PHE A 176 3.79 -1.71 -7.10
CA PHE A 176 3.90 -1.28 -5.71
C PHE A 176 4.51 -2.40 -4.88
N ASP A 177 5.67 -2.13 -4.31
CA ASP A 177 6.33 -2.99 -3.34
C ASP A 177 6.22 -2.37 -1.95
N SER A 178 6.14 -3.20 -0.92
CA SER A 178 6.12 -2.67 0.44
C SER A 178 7.53 -2.33 0.86
N LEU A 179 7.73 -1.13 1.39
CA LEU A 179 8.95 -0.81 2.10
C LEU A 179 9.04 -1.73 3.32
N THR A 180 10.19 -2.33 3.55
CA THR A 180 10.38 -3.28 4.65
C THR A 180 11.00 -2.60 5.85
N CYS A 181 10.74 -3.15 7.04
CA CYS A 181 11.49 -2.75 8.24
C CYS A 181 13.01 -2.91 7.99
N THR A 182 13.80 -2.03 8.60
CA THR A 182 15.26 -1.98 8.44
C THR A 182 15.97 -3.16 9.10
N ASP A 183 15.40 -3.64 10.20
CA ASP A 183 15.92 -4.76 10.97
C ASP A 183 14.78 -5.59 11.56
N LEU A 184 15.10 -6.84 11.86
CA LEU A 184 14.17 -7.82 12.42
C LEU A 184 13.58 -7.39 13.77
N ALA A 185 14.40 -6.77 14.64
CA ALA A 185 13.98 -6.40 15.99
C ALA A 185 12.88 -5.33 15.96
N ASP A 186 13.07 -4.29 15.15
CA ASP A 186 12.06 -3.26 14.92
C ASP A 186 10.80 -3.84 14.27
N GLY A 187 10.97 -4.73 13.29
CA GLY A 187 9.88 -5.46 12.66
C GLY A 187 9.02 -6.25 13.65
N LEU A 188 9.59 -6.75 14.75
CA LEU A 188 8.87 -7.58 15.72
C LEU A 188 8.22 -6.81 16.88
N LYS A 189 8.49 -5.50 17.04
CA LYS A 189 7.87 -4.70 18.11
C LYS A 189 6.35 -4.69 18.03
N GLU A 190 5.83 -4.51 16.82
CA GLU A 190 4.40 -4.36 16.54
C GLU A 190 3.75 -5.68 16.06
N ARG A 191 4.39 -6.83 16.34
CA ARG A 191 3.98 -8.13 15.80
C ARG A 191 4.07 -9.23 16.83
N ARG A 192 2.99 -10.02 16.92
CA ARG A 192 2.95 -11.23 17.74
C ARG A 192 3.16 -12.46 16.88
N LEU A 193 4.12 -13.29 17.21
CA LEU A 193 4.27 -14.58 16.53
C LEU A 193 3.15 -15.53 16.99
N THR A 194 2.57 -16.24 16.03
CA THR A 194 1.46 -17.18 16.27
C THR A 194 1.82 -18.60 15.86
N ALA A 195 2.63 -18.77 14.81
CA ALA A 195 3.15 -20.08 14.41
C ALA A 195 4.47 -19.97 13.66
N LEU A 196 5.28 -21.02 13.73
CA LEU A 196 6.47 -21.21 12.91
C LEU A 196 6.31 -22.49 12.09
N THR A 197 6.50 -22.40 10.78
CA THR A 197 6.47 -23.56 9.88
C THR A 197 7.82 -23.69 9.19
N PHE A 198 8.49 -24.82 9.38
CA PHE A 198 9.74 -25.15 8.70
C PHE A 198 9.44 -26.00 7.49
N VAL A 199 10.10 -25.69 6.36
CA VAL A 199 9.96 -26.43 5.10
C VAL A 199 11.32 -26.95 4.67
N SER A 200 11.38 -28.24 4.33
CA SER A 200 12.51 -28.85 3.62
C SER A 200 12.03 -29.31 2.25
N LYS A 201 12.90 -29.18 1.25
CA LYS A 201 12.70 -29.70 -0.09
C LYS A 201 13.64 -30.88 -0.26
N ILE A 202 13.07 -32.07 -0.44
CA ILE A 202 13.82 -33.29 -0.69
C ILE A 202 13.71 -33.59 -2.17
N LEU A 203 14.85 -33.69 -2.84
CA LEU A 203 14.96 -34.32 -4.15
C LEU A 203 15.20 -35.81 -3.86
N GLU A 204 14.27 -36.68 -4.25
CA GLU A 204 14.52 -38.12 -4.21
C GLU A 204 15.44 -38.46 -5.38
N ASP A 205 16.59 -39.08 -5.07
CA ASP A 205 17.73 -39.28 -5.98
C ASP A 205 17.71 -40.66 -6.68
N ASP A 206 16.57 -41.37 -6.65
CA ASP A 206 16.56 -42.82 -6.88
C ASP A 206 15.76 -43.30 -8.10
N MET A 207 15.30 -42.44 -9.02
CA MET A 207 14.56 -42.89 -10.21
C MET A 207 14.82 -42.01 -11.44
N ASP A 208 14.94 -42.64 -12.62
CA ASP A 208 15.38 -42.09 -13.91
C ASP A 208 14.87 -40.67 -14.24
N GLU A 209 15.81 -39.85 -14.71
CA GLU A 209 15.71 -38.43 -15.02
C GLU A 209 14.54 -38.08 -15.97
N ASN A 210 13.65 -37.17 -15.52
CA ASN A 210 13.06 -36.02 -16.27
C ASN A 210 11.64 -35.59 -15.81
N GLU A 211 11.01 -36.28 -14.85
CA GLU A 211 9.61 -35.94 -14.43
C GLU A 211 9.43 -35.72 -12.91
N LEU A 212 10.50 -35.60 -12.12
CA LEU A 212 10.38 -35.54 -10.66
C LEU A 212 10.02 -34.14 -10.15
N THR A 213 8.94 -34.06 -9.37
CA THR A 213 8.59 -32.88 -8.56
C THR A 213 9.18 -33.01 -7.14
N PRO A 214 9.86 -31.99 -6.59
CA PRO A 214 10.43 -32.05 -5.24
C PRO A 214 9.36 -32.33 -4.18
N THR A 215 9.65 -33.25 -3.26
CA THR A 215 8.78 -33.53 -2.12
C THR A 215 9.04 -32.50 -1.02
N GLU A 216 8.00 -31.80 -0.57
CA GLU A 216 8.08 -30.83 0.53
C GLU A 216 7.65 -31.47 1.86
N GLN A 217 8.55 -31.52 2.85
CA GLN A 217 8.17 -31.81 4.23
C GLN A 217 7.96 -30.50 4.99
N ARG A 218 6.90 -30.45 5.79
CA ARG A 218 6.53 -29.27 6.57
C ARG A 218 6.25 -29.65 8.02
N VAL A 219 6.88 -28.95 8.95
CA VAL A 219 6.59 -29.09 10.39
C VAL A 219 6.18 -27.73 10.92
N SER A 220 5.02 -27.66 11.57
CA SER A 220 4.46 -26.42 12.12
C SER A 220 4.34 -26.50 13.64
N PHE A 221 4.75 -25.43 14.31
CA PHE A 221 4.65 -25.26 15.74
C PHE A 221 3.78 -24.04 16.04
N ALA A 222 2.77 -24.21 16.87
CA ALA A 222 2.09 -23.07 17.48
C ALA A 222 3.04 -22.37 18.43
N VAL A 223 3.00 -21.04 18.43
CA VAL A 223 3.78 -20.22 19.34
C VAL A 223 2.87 -19.78 20.48
N GLY A 224 3.39 -19.85 21.72
CA GLY A 224 2.64 -19.44 22.90
C GLY A 224 2.21 -17.97 22.87
N ASP A 225 1.27 -17.62 23.74
CA ASP A 225 0.77 -16.26 23.83
C ASP A 225 1.87 -15.25 24.18
N ASN A 226 1.71 -14.01 23.72
CA ASN A 226 2.59 -12.87 24.01
C ASN A 226 4.04 -12.94 23.47
N VAL A 227 4.37 -13.83 22.54
CA VAL A 227 5.67 -13.81 21.85
C VAL A 227 5.78 -12.62 20.89
N ARG A 228 6.40 -11.53 21.37
CA ARG A 228 6.59 -10.23 20.68
C ARG A 228 8.01 -9.69 20.92
N GLY A 229 8.43 -8.71 20.12
CA GLY A 229 9.68 -7.95 20.33
C GLY A 229 10.91 -8.84 20.51
N GLU A 230 11.67 -8.59 21.57
CA GLU A 230 12.91 -9.33 21.86
C GLU A 230 12.68 -10.84 22.07
N MET A 231 11.56 -11.25 22.67
CA MET A 231 11.24 -12.66 22.85
C MET A 231 10.99 -13.35 21.51
N ALA A 232 10.28 -12.68 20.60
CA ALA A 232 10.07 -13.13 19.24
C ALA A 232 11.40 -13.23 18.47
N TYR A 233 12.24 -12.19 18.58
CA TYR A 233 13.56 -12.14 17.97
C TYR A 233 14.42 -13.35 18.40
N ASN A 234 14.57 -13.55 19.71
CA ASN A 234 15.35 -14.65 20.27
C ASN A 234 14.77 -16.03 19.91
N LEU A 235 13.44 -16.15 19.79
CA LEU A 235 12.81 -17.38 19.34
C LEU A 235 13.19 -17.69 17.88
N LEU A 236 13.07 -16.71 16.98
CA LEU A 236 13.38 -16.90 15.56
C LEU A 236 14.84 -17.32 15.36
N HIS A 237 15.81 -16.67 16.02
CA HIS A 237 17.23 -17.04 15.90
C HIS A 237 17.49 -18.48 16.38
N ARG A 238 16.96 -18.85 17.55
CA ARG A 238 17.12 -20.22 18.09
C ARG A 238 16.46 -21.26 17.18
N ALA A 239 15.26 -20.96 16.70
CA ALA A 239 14.49 -21.89 15.88
C ALA A 239 15.11 -22.07 14.49
N SER A 240 15.53 -20.98 13.82
CA SER A 240 16.25 -21.00 12.54
C SER A 240 17.56 -21.80 12.64
N LYS A 241 18.36 -21.57 13.70
CA LYS A 241 19.60 -22.32 13.92
C LYS A 241 19.36 -23.81 14.10
N LYS A 242 18.32 -24.20 14.83
CA LYS A 242 17.97 -25.61 15.03
C LYS A 242 17.44 -26.24 13.74
N ALA A 243 16.56 -25.55 13.03
CA ALA A 243 15.96 -26.02 11.79
C ALA A 243 17.01 -26.19 10.68
N LYS A 244 17.95 -25.25 10.54
CA LYS A 244 19.07 -25.35 9.61
C LYS A 244 19.91 -26.60 9.86
N LYS A 245 20.19 -26.94 11.12
CA LYS A 245 20.90 -28.18 11.50
C LYS A 245 20.12 -29.45 11.17
N GLN A 246 18.81 -29.36 11.03
CA GLN A 246 17.92 -30.49 10.71
C GLN A 246 17.59 -30.59 9.20
N GLY A 247 18.23 -29.77 8.35
CA GLY A 247 18.04 -29.83 6.90
C GLY A 247 16.86 -29.03 6.35
N TYR A 248 16.20 -28.21 7.16
CA TYR A 248 15.19 -27.27 6.67
C TYR A 248 15.83 -26.10 5.95
N THR A 249 15.17 -25.61 4.90
CA THR A 249 15.66 -24.52 4.04
C THR A 249 14.86 -23.25 4.19
N THR A 250 13.57 -23.36 4.51
CA THR A 250 12.65 -22.21 4.61
C THR A 250 11.98 -22.17 5.98
N LEU A 251 11.80 -20.96 6.50
CA LEU A 251 10.99 -20.68 7.68
C LEU A 251 9.83 -19.76 7.29
N LYS A 252 8.61 -20.21 7.51
CA LYS A 252 7.41 -19.35 7.46
C LYS A 252 7.01 -18.97 8.87
N VAL A 253 6.78 -17.68 9.08
CA VAL A 253 6.42 -17.09 10.36
C VAL A 253 5.01 -16.54 10.23
N ASN A 254 4.06 -17.13 10.92
CA ASN A 254 2.74 -16.55 11.06
C ASN A 254 2.78 -15.55 12.22
N TYR A 255 2.22 -14.37 11.99
CA TYR A 255 2.17 -13.31 12.97
C TYR A 255 0.88 -12.51 12.90
N GLU A 256 0.48 -11.97 14.04
CA GLU A 256 -0.56 -10.96 14.15
C GLU A 256 0.12 -9.59 14.16
N ASP A 257 -0.20 -8.78 13.15
CA ASP A 257 0.27 -7.42 12.97
C ASP A 257 -0.79 -6.45 13.51
N VAL A 258 -0.40 -5.54 14.41
CA VAL A 258 -1.34 -4.59 15.04
C VAL A 258 -2.07 -3.68 14.04
N TYR A 259 -1.53 -3.52 12.84
CA TYR A 259 -2.10 -2.67 11.79
C TYR A 259 -2.98 -3.44 10.81
N SER A 260 -2.66 -4.70 10.53
CA SER A 260 -3.27 -5.44 9.41
C SER A 260 -3.76 -6.85 9.72
N GLY A 261 -3.71 -7.26 11.00
CA GLY A 261 -4.15 -8.56 11.47
C GLY A 261 -3.18 -9.68 11.11
N ASN A 262 -3.71 -10.89 10.88
CA ASN A 262 -2.90 -12.07 10.64
C ASN A 262 -2.18 -12.03 9.28
N ARG A 263 -0.89 -12.32 9.30
CA ARG A 263 0.02 -12.34 8.15
C ARG A 263 1.02 -13.48 8.25
N THR A 264 1.67 -13.76 7.14
CA THR A 264 2.76 -14.73 7.06
C THR A 264 3.97 -14.06 6.41
N GLY A 265 5.12 -14.20 7.05
CA GLY A 265 6.42 -13.84 6.52
C GLY A 265 7.18 -15.09 6.13
N THR A 266 7.96 -15.05 5.05
CA THR A 266 8.75 -16.18 4.59
C THR A 266 10.22 -15.80 4.55
N PHE A 267 11.04 -16.60 5.22
CA PHE A 267 12.49 -16.54 5.17
C PHE A 267 12.98 -17.72 4.33
N ASP A 268 13.44 -17.44 3.12
CA ASP A 268 13.96 -18.46 2.20
C ASP A 268 15.38 -18.93 2.56
N ARG A 269 15.98 -18.32 3.58
CA ARG A 269 17.28 -18.67 4.13
C ARG A 269 17.25 -18.57 5.65
N LEU A 270 17.86 -19.53 6.32
CA LEU A 270 17.89 -19.66 7.78
C LEU A 270 19.22 -19.21 8.42
N ASP A 271 20.12 -18.60 7.65
CA ASP A 271 21.33 -17.99 8.21
C ASP A 271 21.02 -16.68 8.93
N GLU A 272 21.85 -16.34 9.92
CA GLU A 272 21.63 -15.22 10.84
C GLU A 272 21.55 -13.88 10.10
N GLU A 273 22.45 -13.65 9.14
CA GLU A 273 22.49 -12.43 8.33
C GLU A 273 21.24 -12.27 7.45
N SER A 274 20.70 -13.37 6.89
CA SER A 274 19.42 -13.35 6.18
C SER A 274 18.24 -13.10 7.12
N LEU A 275 18.28 -13.60 8.36
CA LEU A 275 17.23 -13.38 9.35
C LEU A 275 17.19 -11.92 9.82
N ASP A 276 18.35 -11.39 10.23
CA ASP A 276 18.48 -10.04 10.81
C ASP A 276 18.11 -8.95 9.83
N ARG A 277 18.46 -9.15 8.55
CA ARG A 277 18.09 -8.22 7.48
C ARG A 277 16.58 -8.10 7.37
N ALA A 278 15.82 -9.18 7.60
CA ALA A 278 14.37 -9.25 7.45
C ALA A 278 13.79 -8.63 6.16
N VAL A 279 14.64 -8.32 5.17
CA VAL A 279 14.32 -7.58 3.96
C VAL A 279 13.30 -8.40 3.20
N GLY A 280 12.15 -7.80 2.95
CA GLY A 280 11.02 -8.44 2.26
C GLY A 280 10.01 -9.16 3.16
N VAL A 281 10.30 -9.39 4.44
CA VAL A 281 9.42 -10.22 5.31
C VAL A 281 8.38 -9.39 6.06
N PHE A 282 8.82 -8.27 6.65
CA PHE A 282 7.96 -7.41 7.45
C PHE A 282 7.81 -6.04 6.79
N ALA A 283 6.60 -5.76 6.29
CA ALA A 283 6.28 -4.46 5.71
C ALA A 283 6.26 -3.37 6.79
N LYS A 284 6.85 -2.22 6.49
CA LYS A 284 6.79 -1.02 7.33
C LYS A 284 5.39 -0.41 7.24
N ARG A 285 4.82 -0.11 8.41
CA ARG A 285 3.47 0.40 8.57
C ARG A 285 3.43 1.52 9.58
N GLY A 286 2.46 2.39 9.45
CA GLY A 286 2.19 3.47 10.40
C GLY A 286 0.72 3.50 10.78
N LYS A 287 0.44 4.17 11.89
CA LYS A 287 -0.91 4.59 12.27
C LYS A 287 -0.95 6.11 12.34
N LEU A 288 -2.01 6.66 11.77
CA LEU A 288 -2.30 8.08 11.75
C LEU A 288 -3.61 8.32 12.51
N TYR A 289 -3.63 9.38 13.31
CA TYR A 289 -4.82 9.86 13.99
C TYR A 289 -5.27 11.16 13.32
N CYS A 290 -6.58 11.34 13.12
CA CYS A 290 -7.17 12.55 12.58
C CYS A 290 -8.19 13.12 13.57
N GLU A 291 -8.26 14.44 13.66
CA GLU A 291 -9.29 15.14 14.43
C GLU A 291 -10.61 15.15 13.66
N ALA A 292 -10.54 15.37 12.34
CA ALA A 292 -11.69 15.30 11.48
C ALA A 292 -12.11 13.83 11.20
N GLN A 293 -13.42 13.61 11.14
CA GLN A 293 -13.99 12.29 10.93
C GLN A 293 -13.67 11.74 9.53
N LEU A 294 -13.19 10.50 9.51
CA LEU A 294 -12.87 9.75 8.31
C LEU A 294 -14.02 8.82 7.92
N ASN A 295 -14.64 9.11 6.78
CA ASN A 295 -15.69 8.28 6.22
C ASN A 295 -15.13 6.97 5.66
N GLN A 296 -16.01 5.97 5.52
CA GLN A 296 -15.70 4.71 4.84
C GLN A 296 -15.32 4.94 3.36
N CYS A 297 -16.06 5.84 2.69
CA CYS A 297 -15.80 6.28 1.33
C CYS A 297 -15.88 7.80 1.30
N GLN A 298 -14.74 8.44 1.06
CA GLN A 298 -14.60 9.89 1.02
C GLN A 298 -15.04 10.42 -0.34
N LYS A 299 -15.74 11.56 -0.36
CA LYS A 299 -16.12 12.22 -1.63
C LYS A 299 -14.97 13.02 -2.25
N SER A 300 -14.02 13.43 -1.41
CA SER A 300 -12.87 14.26 -1.77
C SER A 300 -11.66 13.86 -0.92
N ILE A 301 -10.47 14.28 -1.33
CA ILE A 301 -9.25 14.03 -0.56
C ILE A 301 -9.41 14.61 0.85
N HIS A 302 -9.18 13.79 1.87
CA HIS A 302 -9.18 14.22 3.26
C HIS A 302 -7.88 14.94 3.58
N ILE A 303 -7.94 16.28 3.63
CA ILE A 303 -6.75 17.15 3.69
C ILE A 303 -5.87 16.85 4.90
N GLU A 304 -6.46 16.69 6.09
CA GLU A 304 -5.69 16.40 7.31
C GLU A 304 -4.92 15.07 7.21
N LEU A 305 -5.56 14.04 6.63
CA LEU A 305 -4.95 12.72 6.48
C LEU A 305 -3.82 12.77 5.44
N SER A 306 -4.08 13.41 4.30
CA SER A 306 -3.09 13.63 3.24
C SER A 306 -1.87 14.39 3.77
N ASN A 307 -2.07 15.47 4.53
CA ASN A 307 -0.96 16.23 5.14
C ASN A 307 -0.16 15.40 6.14
N LYS A 308 -0.82 14.59 6.97
CA LYS A 308 -0.15 13.69 7.91
C LYS A 308 0.65 12.60 7.19
N MET A 309 0.15 12.07 6.07
CA MET A 309 0.89 11.15 5.21
C MET A 309 2.11 11.84 4.58
N VAL A 310 1.97 13.08 4.09
CA VAL A 310 3.09 13.87 3.58
C VAL A 310 4.18 14.04 4.64
N ALA A 311 3.83 14.43 5.87
CA ALA A 311 4.80 14.60 6.95
C ALA A 311 5.57 13.30 7.28
N LEU A 312 4.89 12.14 7.24
CA LEU A 312 5.55 10.84 7.41
C LEU A 312 6.54 10.54 6.27
N LEU A 313 6.19 10.86 5.02
CA LEU A 313 7.12 10.69 3.89
C LEU A 313 8.32 11.63 4.00
N VAL A 314 8.13 12.90 4.37
CA VAL A 314 9.24 13.85 4.56
C VAL A 314 10.19 13.36 5.65
N LYS A 315 9.66 12.88 6.78
CA LYS A 315 10.46 12.26 7.85
C LYS A 315 11.24 11.05 7.34
N GLU A 316 10.63 10.21 6.50
CA GLU A 316 11.26 9.02 5.93
C GLU A 316 12.42 9.37 4.98
N ARG A 317 12.32 10.48 4.24
CA ARG A 317 13.43 10.99 3.40
C ARG A 317 14.64 11.47 4.20
N GLY A 318 14.49 11.70 5.51
CA GLY A 318 15.54 12.27 6.36
C GLY A 318 15.69 13.80 6.27
N GLN A 319 14.69 14.52 5.73
CA GLN A 319 14.67 15.99 5.80
C GLN A 319 13.98 16.45 7.09
N LYS A 320 14.59 17.37 7.84
CA LYS A 320 13.93 18.06 8.95
C LYS A 320 12.87 19.00 8.36
N ASP A 321 11.61 18.78 8.71
CA ASP A 321 10.51 19.69 8.34
C ASP A 321 10.84 21.13 8.73
N VAL A 322 10.78 22.04 7.75
CA VAL A 322 10.51 23.45 8.01
C VAL A 322 9.00 23.55 8.16
N VAL A 323 8.54 23.48 9.41
CA VAL A 323 7.15 23.79 9.75
C VAL A 323 6.89 25.23 9.34
N SER A 324 6.01 25.43 8.35
CA SER A 324 5.36 26.73 8.15
C SER A 324 4.20 26.81 9.13
N ASP A 325 4.46 27.45 10.28
CA ASP A 325 3.42 28.01 11.12
C ASP A 325 2.68 29.09 10.30
N THR A 326 1.57 28.72 9.67
CA THR A 326 0.55 29.70 9.32
C THR A 326 -0.12 30.15 10.61
N THR A 327 0.46 31.15 11.25
CA THR A 327 -0.25 32.01 12.19
C THR A 327 -1.28 32.81 11.39
N GLU A 328 -2.54 32.64 11.77
CA GLU A 328 -3.66 33.47 11.32
C GLU A 328 -3.31 34.96 11.50
N THR A 329 -3.27 35.70 10.39
CA THR A 329 -3.31 37.16 10.45
C THR A 329 -4.77 37.59 10.46
N VAL A 330 -5.24 37.85 11.67
CA VAL A 330 -6.49 38.56 11.97
C VAL A 330 -6.49 39.88 11.19
N GLN A 331 -7.41 40.03 10.24
CA GLN A 331 -7.75 41.33 9.67
C GLN A 331 -8.52 42.14 10.71
N THR A 332 -7.82 42.99 11.46
CA THR A 332 -8.43 44.10 12.19
C THR A 332 -8.72 45.25 11.23
N SER A 333 -10.00 45.59 11.15
CA SER A 333 -10.55 46.79 10.55
C SER A 333 -9.96 48.05 11.20
N HIS A 334 -9.42 48.96 10.37
CA HIS A 334 -9.19 50.35 10.78
C HIS A 334 -10.17 51.26 10.05
N LEU A 335 -11.15 51.72 10.83
CA LEU A 335 -11.94 52.91 10.58
C LEU A 335 -11.00 54.12 10.43
N LEU A 336 -11.19 54.88 9.36
CA LEU A 336 -10.65 56.23 9.20
C LEU A 336 -11.71 57.25 9.66
N THR A 337 -11.39 57.87 10.78
CA THR A 337 -11.85 59.15 11.35
C THR A 337 -10.53 59.77 11.83
N ASP A 338 -10.09 60.98 11.48
CA ASP A 338 -10.80 62.24 11.43
C ASP A 338 -10.06 63.30 10.58
N GLN A 339 -10.86 64.21 10.02
CA GLN A 339 -10.69 65.68 9.94
C GLN A 339 -9.40 66.33 9.41
N ALA A 340 -9.57 67.05 8.28
CA ALA A 340 -9.32 68.49 8.17
C ALA A 340 -10.32 69.11 7.18
#